data_AF-A0A3N5ZC82-F1
#
_entry.id   AF-A0A3N5ZC82-F1
#
_cell.length_a   1.000
_cell.length_b   1.000
_cell.length_c   1.000
_cell.angle_alpha   90.00
_cell.angle_beta   90.00
_cell.angle_gamma   90.00
#
_symmetry.space_group_name_H-M   'P 1'
#
loop_
_entity.id
_entity.type
_entity.pdbx_description
1 polymer ?
#
loop_
_entity_poly.entity_id
_entity_poly.type
_entity_poly.pdbx_seq_one_letter_code
_entity_poly.pdbx_strand_id
1 'polypeptide(L)'
;MPGNACRLQKHGRSVPRSEIKVRKGMTFEAQSIPLAMRHLLTPELDCLKPEVFLHFLETELVRARRYNYFVSLIIADVQPLAGAQQAGVAAAIASLAERLNASLRRTDLLGQLGDNRPAVVAPHSELQTARRILARLESDSFVFSLKRDDSYS
;
A
#
# COMPACT_ATOMS: atom_id res chain seq x y z
N MET A 1 -45.11 2.51 52.08
CA MET A 1 -44.41 1.28 51.65
C MET A 1 -43.20 1.70 50.80
N PRO A 2 -42.01 1.14 51.07
CA PRO A 2 -40.71 1.73 50.75
C PRO A 2 -40.05 1.16 49.49
N GLY A 3 -39.00 1.85 49.02
CA GLY A 3 -37.78 1.24 48.46
C GLY A 3 -37.82 0.78 47.00
N ASN A 4 -37.05 1.42 46.12
CA ASN A 4 -35.63 1.07 45.96
C ASN A 4 -35.00 1.82 44.79
N ALA A 5 -33.82 2.37 45.07
CA ALA A 5 -32.81 2.74 44.08
C ALA A 5 -32.44 1.53 43.20
N CYS A 6 -31.92 1.77 41.98
CA CYS A 6 -30.60 1.28 41.55
C CYS A 6 -30.38 1.48 40.04
N ARG A 7 -29.13 1.84 39.73
CA ARG A 7 -28.35 1.54 38.51
C ARG A 7 -28.60 2.31 37.22
N LEU A 8 -27.81 3.38 37.10
CA LEU A 8 -27.06 3.71 35.89
C LEU A 8 -26.44 2.46 35.26
N GLN A 9 -26.90 2.08 34.06
CA GLN A 9 -26.20 1.13 33.21
C GLN A 9 -25.37 1.91 32.18
N LYS A 10 -24.04 1.88 32.39
CA LYS A 10 -23.05 2.22 31.37
C LYS A 10 -23.06 1.11 30.33
N HIS A 11 -23.59 1.36 29.14
CA HIS A 11 -23.31 0.54 27.96
C HIS A 11 -22.20 1.19 27.14
N GLY A 12 -20.97 1.00 27.62
CA GLY A 12 -19.81 1.06 26.76
C GLY A 12 -19.90 -0.08 25.75
N ARG A 13 -20.24 0.25 24.50
CA ARG A 13 -20.08 -0.70 23.39
C ARG A 13 -18.59 -0.85 23.15
N SER A 14 -18.03 -1.92 23.71
CA SER A 14 -16.68 -2.39 23.38
C SER A 14 -16.66 -2.76 21.90
N VAL A 15 -15.93 -2.00 21.10
CA VAL A 15 -15.58 -2.40 19.74
C VAL A 15 -14.75 -3.68 19.85
N PRO A 16 -15.09 -4.78 19.14
CA PRO A 16 -14.25 -5.96 19.18
C PRO A 16 -12.89 -5.63 18.54
N ARG A 17 -11.84 -5.70 19.36
CA ARG A 17 -10.45 -5.81 18.91
C ARG A 17 -10.37 -7.09 18.08
N SER A 18 -10.40 -6.97 16.76
CA SER A 18 -10.07 -8.08 15.88
C SER A 18 -8.60 -8.43 16.10
N GLU A 19 -8.34 -9.55 16.77
CA GLU A 19 -7.04 -10.18 16.81
C GLU A 19 -6.60 -10.48 15.38
N ILE A 20 -5.70 -9.64 14.84
CA ILE A 20 -4.99 -9.97 13.62
C ILE A 20 -4.03 -11.09 13.98
N LYS A 21 -4.50 -12.32 13.81
CA LYS A 21 -3.70 -13.53 13.91
C LYS A 21 -2.75 -13.56 12.73
N VAL A 22 -1.59 -12.91 12.88
CA VAL A 22 -0.49 -12.93 11.91
C VAL A 22 -0.06 -14.38 11.75
N ARG A 23 -0.44 -15.00 10.63
CA ARG A 23 0.02 -16.34 10.28
C ARG A 23 1.53 -16.26 10.02
N LYS A 24 2.30 -16.79 10.96
CA LYS A 24 3.71 -17.15 10.77
C LYS A 24 3.78 -18.21 9.67
N GLY A 25 4.38 -17.87 8.54
CA GLY A 25 4.72 -18.86 7.52
C GLY A 25 4.64 -18.35 6.11
N MET A 26 5.60 -17.50 5.72
CA MET A 26 6.15 -17.46 4.37
C MET A 26 7.43 -16.61 4.42
N THR A 27 8.57 -17.27 4.52
CA THR A 27 9.87 -16.66 4.16
C THR A 27 9.83 -16.42 2.66
N PHE A 28 9.43 -15.22 2.27
CA PHE A 28 9.65 -14.71 0.92
C PHE A 28 11.08 -14.20 0.87
N GLU A 29 11.89 -14.73 -0.04
CA GLU A 29 13.16 -14.10 -0.40
C GLU A 29 12.84 -12.80 -1.14
N ALA A 30 12.58 -11.75 -0.36
CA ALA A 30 12.78 -10.38 -0.80
C ALA A 30 14.20 -10.35 -1.35
N GLN A 31 14.34 -10.15 -2.66
CA GLN A 31 15.63 -10.10 -3.35
C GLN A 31 16.53 -9.22 -2.51
N SER A 32 17.59 -9.82 -1.97
CA SER A 32 18.50 -9.18 -1.04
C SER A 32 19.12 -7.96 -1.71
N ILE A 33 18.48 -6.80 -1.56
CA ILE A 33 19.06 -5.51 -1.89
C ILE A 33 20.39 -5.52 -1.13
N PRO A 34 21.53 -5.36 -1.82
CA PRO A 34 22.83 -5.44 -1.19
C PRO A 34 22.80 -4.60 0.09
N LEU A 35 23.39 -5.08 1.19
CA LEU A 35 23.31 -4.39 2.49
C LEU A 35 23.68 -2.89 2.35
N ALA A 36 24.61 -2.60 1.44
CA ALA A 36 25.05 -1.26 1.06
C ALA A 36 23.93 -0.34 0.54
N MET A 37 22.85 -0.86 -0.05
CA MET A 37 21.76 -0.12 -0.69
C MET A 37 20.51 0.01 0.17
N ARG A 38 20.47 -0.57 1.39
CA ARG A 38 19.32 -0.46 2.30
C ARG A 38 18.97 0.98 2.69
N HIS A 39 19.94 1.89 2.65
CA HIS A 39 19.72 3.31 2.93
C HIS A 39 18.79 4.01 1.91
N LEU A 40 18.55 3.38 0.76
CA LEU A 40 17.65 3.85 -0.30
C LEU A 40 16.19 3.44 -0.09
N LEU A 41 15.92 2.64 0.95
CA LEU A 41 14.60 2.07 1.22
C LEU A 41 13.94 2.69 2.44
N THR A 42 12.62 2.62 2.46
CA THR A 42 11.84 2.70 3.68
C THR A 42 11.71 1.29 4.27
N PRO A 43 12.43 0.97 5.36
CA PRO A 43 12.54 -0.40 5.85
C PRO A 43 11.19 -0.99 6.31
N GLU A 44 10.28 -0.14 6.75
CA GLU A 44 8.95 -0.54 7.24
C GLU A 44 8.03 -1.05 6.11
N LEU A 45 8.28 -0.63 4.87
CA LEU A 45 7.45 -0.96 3.71
C LEU A 45 8.18 -1.82 2.66
N ASP A 46 9.49 -2.04 2.85
CA ASP A 46 10.37 -2.67 1.87
C ASP A 46 10.24 -2.05 0.46
N CYS A 47 10.24 -0.71 0.40
CA CYS A 47 10.07 0.04 -0.84
C CYS A 47 11.08 1.19 -0.97
N LEU A 48 11.23 1.73 -2.19
CA LEU A 48 12.10 2.87 -2.46
C LEU A 48 11.63 4.15 -1.76
N LYS A 49 12.59 4.93 -1.24
CA LYS A 49 12.33 6.29 -0.75
C LYS A 49 11.88 7.22 -1.89
N PRO A 50 11.16 8.32 -1.59
CA PRO A 50 10.62 9.21 -2.61
C PRO A 50 11.64 9.71 -3.63
N GLU A 51 12.79 10.21 -3.18
CA GLU A 51 13.84 10.72 -4.05
C GLU A 51 14.43 9.64 -4.97
N VAL A 52 14.55 8.41 -4.46
CA VAL A 52 15.09 7.27 -5.21
C VAL A 52 14.06 6.76 -6.22
N PHE A 53 12.79 6.67 -5.80
CA PHE A 53 11.69 6.26 -6.66
C PHE A 53 11.52 7.21 -7.85
N LEU A 54 11.54 8.53 -7.60
CA LEU A 54 11.45 9.54 -8.65
C LEU A 54 12.62 9.47 -9.64
N HIS A 55 13.84 9.23 -9.15
CA HIS A 55 15.00 9.05 -10.01
C HIS A 55 14.85 7.84 -10.96
N PHE A 56 14.37 6.71 -10.46
CA PHE A 56 14.11 5.54 -11.31
C PHE A 56 12.94 5.75 -12.27
N LEU A 57 11.87 6.43 -11.84
CA LEU A 57 10.77 6.79 -12.72
C LEU A 57 11.25 7.66 -13.89
N GLU A 58 12.05 8.69 -13.63
CA GLU A 58 12.62 9.54 -14.68
C GLU A 58 13.49 8.74 -15.65
N THR A 59 14.37 7.89 -15.12
CA THR A 59 15.21 7.00 -15.92
C THR A 59 14.37 6.09 -16.83
N GLU A 60 13.28 5.55 -16.29
CA GLU A 60 12.40 4.65 -17.02
C GLU A 60 11.59 5.36 -18.09
N LEU A 61 11.15 6.61 -17.85
CA LEU A 61 10.51 7.44 -18.87
C LEU A 61 11.47 7.77 -20.04
N VAL A 62 12.75 8.04 -19.74
CA VAL A 62 13.77 8.24 -20.79
C VAL A 62 13.96 6.99 -21.64
N ARG A 63 14.00 5.80 -21.01
CA ARG A 63 14.09 4.52 -21.71
C ARG A 63 12.84 4.21 -22.53
N ALA A 64 11.66 4.45 -21.98
CA ALA A 64 10.37 4.29 -22.64
C ALA A 64 10.30 5.10 -23.92
N ARG A 65 10.75 6.35 -23.88
CA ARG A 65 10.85 7.22 -25.06
C ARG A 65 11.86 6.69 -26.08
N ARG A 66 13.02 6.21 -25.63
CA ARG A 66 14.10 5.70 -26.50
C ARG A 66 13.71 4.41 -27.22
N TYR A 67 13.03 3.51 -26.53
CA TYR A 67 12.72 2.17 -27.01
C TYR A 67 11.25 1.98 -27.38
N ASN A 68 10.46 3.05 -27.36
CA ASN A 68 9.06 3.11 -27.74
C ASN A 68 8.19 2.06 -27.04
N TYR A 69 8.18 2.07 -25.70
CA TYR A 69 7.26 1.26 -24.90
C TYR A 69 6.49 2.09 -23.87
N PHE A 70 5.41 1.53 -23.36
CA PHE A 70 4.56 2.17 -22.34
C PHE A 70 5.05 1.89 -20.92
N VAL A 71 4.94 2.90 -20.07
CA VAL A 71 5.14 2.80 -18.62
C VAL A 71 3.80 3.08 -17.95
N SER A 72 3.39 2.19 -17.06
CA SER A 72 2.22 2.41 -16.20
C SER A 72 2.68 2.87 -14.82
N LEU A 73 2.07 3.93 -14.31
CA LEU A 73 2.28 4.43 -12.96
C LEU A 73 0.99 4.23 -12.16
N ILE A 74 1.09 3.57 -11.01
CA ILE A 74 -0.02 3.38 -10.07
C ILE A 74 0.34 4.17 -8.82
N ILE A 75 -0.55 5.06 -8.39
CA ILE A 75 -0.40 5.80 -7.13
C ILE A 75 -1.60 5.45 -6.27
N ALA A 76 -1.35 4.94 -5.07
CA ALA A 76 -2.40 4.67 -4.09
C ALA A 76 -2.33 5.73 -2.98
N ASP A 77 -3.41 6.48 -2.79
CA ASP A 77 -3.51 7.46 -1.71
C ASP A 77 -4.29 6.85 -0.53
N VAL A 78 -3.57 6.52 0.55
CA VAL A 78 -4.17 5.89 1.73
C VAL A 78 -4.71 6.97 2.66
N GLN A 79 -6.03 7.12 2.66
CA GLN A 79 -6.70 8.11 3.49
C GLN A 79 -7.20 7.48 4.80
N PRO A 80 -7.00 8.13 5.97
CA PRO A 80 -7.59 7.69 7.21
C PRO A 80 -9.12 7.74 7.13
N LEU A 81 -9.78 6.72 7.66
CA LEU A 81 -11.19 6.83 8.01
C LEU A 81 -11.35 7.83 9.16
N ALA A 82 -12.49 8.53 9.21
CA ALA A 82 -12.79 9.46 10.30
C ALA A 82 -12.64 8.77 11.67
N GLY A 83 -11.79 9.31 12.53
CA GLY A 83 -11.49 8.74 13.86
C GLY A 83 -10.41 7.64 13.87
N ALA A 84 -9.79 7.31 12.74
CA ALA A 84 -8.65 6.40 12.69
C ALA A 84 -7.41 7.05 13.35
N GLN A 85 -6.66 6.23 14.10
CA GLN A 85 -5.37 6.64 14.66
C GLN A 85 -4.28 6.55 13.60
N GLN A 86 -3.24 7.38 13.72
CA GLN A 86 -2.09 7.39 12.80
C GLN A 86 -1.43 6.00 12.67
N ALA A 87 -1.36 5.24 13.77
CA ALA A 87 -0.82 3.88 13.75
C ALA A 87 -1.64 2.91 12.85
N GLY A 88 -2.95 3.14 12.74
CA GLY A 88 -3.82 2.37 11.85
C GLY A 88 -3.56 2.69 10.38
N VAL A 89 -3.24 3.94 10.06
CA VAL A 89 -2.87 4.38 8.70
C VAL A 89 -1.52 3.77 8.29
N ALA A 90 -0.52 3.83 9.17
CA ALA A 90 0.78 3.21 8.92
C ALA A 90 0.67 1.69 8.69
N ALA A 91 -0.13 0.98 9.50
CA ALA A 91 -0.37 -0.45 9.32
C ALA A 91 -1.11 -0.76 8.00
N ALA A 92 -2.05 0.10 7.59
CA ALA A 92 -2.75 -0.01 6.32
C ALA A 92 -1.78 0.16 5.12
N ILE A 93 -0.88 1.13 5.20
CA ILE A 93 0.15 1.38 4.17
C ILE A 93 1.14 0.20 4.10
N ALA A 94 1.62 -0.29 5.24
CA ALA A 94 2.49 -1.47 5.31
C ALA A 94 1.85 -2.70 4.68
N SER A 95 0.58 -2.98 5.01
CA SER A 95 -0.15 -4.11 4.41
C SER A 95 -0.37 -3.92 2.90
N LEU A 96 -0.63 -2.69 2.44
CA LEU A 96 -0.75 -2.39 1.02
C LEU A 96 0.59 -2.59 0.29
N ALA A 97 1.69 -2.08 0.85
CA ALA A 97 3.03 -2.21 0.27
C ALA A 97 3.45 -3.68 0.15
N GLU A 98 3.23 -4.49 1.20
CA GLU A 98 3.51 -5.93 1.20
C GLU A 98 2.77 -6.65 0.06
N ARG A 99 1.47 -6.37 -0.10
CA ARG A 99 0.64 -6.98 -1.15
C ARG A 99 1.01 -6.53 -2.55
N LEU A 100 1.29 -5.23 -2.72
CA LEU A 100 1.81 -4.71 -3.96
C LEU A 100 3.06 -5.49 -4.33
N ASN A 101 4.05 -5.53 -3.42
CA ASN A 101 5.33 -6.22 -3.62
C ASN A 101 5.15 -7.71 -4.01
N ALA A 102 4.22 -8.42 -3.37
CA ALA A 102 3.90 -9.81 -3.71
C ALA A 102 3.27 -9.99 -5.11
N SER A 103 2.64 -8.94 -5.65
CA SER A 103 1.98 -8.96 -6.96
C SER A 103 2.85 -8.46 -8.12
N LEU A 104 3.95 -7.76 -7.78
CA LEU A 104 4.85 -7.11 -8.74
C LEU A 104 5.75 -8.11 -9.45
N ARG A 105 6.08 -7.80 -10.70
CA ARG A 105 7.14 -8.46 -11.44
C ARG A 105 8.49 -7.96 -10.94
N ARG A 106 9.54 -8.73 -11.23
CA ARG A 106 10.93 -8.35 -10.94
C ARG A 106 11.34 -6.99 -11.55
N THR A 107 10.73 -6.60 -12.66
CA THR A 107 11.02 -5.33 -13.35
C THR A 107 10.21 -4.16 -12.84
N ASP A 108 9.17 -4.41 -12.05
CA ASP A 108 8.33 -3.36 -11.50
C ASP A 108 9.01 -2.77 -10.26
N LEU A 109 8.77 -1.49 -9.99
CA LEU A 109 9.39 -0.76 -8.89
C LEU A 109 8.31 -0.31 -7.93
N LEU A 110 8.47 -0.63 -6.64
CA LEU A 110 7.64 -0.10 -5.55
C LEU A 110 8.40 1.01 -4.82
N GLY A 111 7.75 2.15 -4.61
CA GLY A 111 8.29 3.23 -3.79
C GLY A 111 7.21 4.08 -3.14
N GLN A 112 7.62 5.19 -2.53
CA GLN A 112 6.73 6.19 -1.98
C GLN A 112 6.78 7.48 -2.79
N LEU A 113 5.69 8.24 -2.81
CA LEU A 113 5.65 9.63 -3.28
C LEU A 113 5.32 10.61 -2.14
N GLY A 114 5.14 10.09 -0.93
CA GLY A 114 4.83 10.81 0.30
C GLY A 114 4.42 9.81 1.39
N ASP A 115 4.18 10.29 2.60
CA ASP A 115 4.00 9.44 3.79
C ASP A 115 2.91 8.38 3.64
N ASN A 116 1.81 8.72 2.96
CA ASN A 116 0.65 7.85 2.77
C ASN A 116 0.44 7.39 1.32
N ARG A 117 1.47 7.52 0.48
CA ARG A 117 1.36 7.36 -0.98
C ARG A 117 2.35 6.34 -1.53
N PRO A 118 2.09 5.04 -1.35
CA PRO A 118 2.80 4.01 -2.09
C PRO A 118 2.49 4.14 -3.59
N ALA A 119 3.53 3.96 -4.41
CA ALA A 119 3.46 4.07 -5.85
C ALA A 119 4.25 2.94 -6.53
N VAL A 120 3.76 2.53 -7.70
CA VAL A 120 4.35 1.47 -8.51
C VAL A 120 4.66 1.98 -9.91
N VAL A 121 5.89 1.79 -10.38
CA VAL A 121 6.24 1.90 -11.80
C VAL A 121 6.27 0.51 -12.40
N ALA A 122 5.47 0.28 -13.44
CA ALA A 122 5.45 -0.95 -14.21
C ALA A 122 5.95 -0.66 -15.64
N PRO A 123 7.21 -1.00 -15.95
CA PRO A 123 7.74 -0.97 -17.31
C PRO A 123 6.98 -1.90 -18.26
N HIS A 124 7.06 -1.62 -19.56
CA HIS A 124 6.47 -2.45 -20.62
C HIS A 124 5.00 -2.83 -20.35
N SER A 125 4.26 -1.89 -19.77
CA SER A 125 2.91 -2.15 -19.25
C SER A 125 1.96 -1.09 -19.75
N GLU A 126 0.93 -1.57 -20.44
CA GLU A 126 -0.23 -0.77 -20.82
C GLU A 126 -1.24 -0.69 -19.67
N LEU A 127 -2.25 0.17 -19.83
CA LEU A 127 -3.31 0.39 -18.85
C LEU A 127 -3.98 -0.91 -18.37
N GLN A 128 -4.09 -1.93 -19.23
CA GLN A 128 -4.66 -3.23 -18.84
C GLN A 128 -3.84 -3.94 -17.75
N THR A 129 -2.51 -3.81 -17.76
CA THR A 129 -1.64 -4.40 -16.73
C THR A 129 -1.88 -3.70 -15.40
N ALA A 130 -1.98 -2.37 -15.39
CA ALA A 130 -2.33 -1.61 -14.20
C ALA A 130 -3.69 -2.04 -13.63
N ARG A 131 -4.70 -2.22 -14.49
CA ARG A 131 -6.02 -2.75 -14.10
C ARG A 131 -5.94 -4.16 -13.50
N ARG A 132 -5.06 -5.03 -13.99
CA ARG A 132 -4.87 -6.38 -13.43
C ARG A 132 -4.22 -6.33 -12.05
N ILE A 133 -3.25 -5.45 -11.84
CA ILE A 133 -2.64 -5.24 -10.51
C ILE A 133 -3.72 -4.76 -9.54
N LEU A 134 -4.51 -3.75 -9.93
CA LEU A 134 -5.62 -3.25 -9.12
C LEU A 134 -6.68 -4.33 -8.84
N ALA A 135 -7.08 -5.11 -9.85
CA ALA A 135 -8.07 -6.17 -9.67
C ALA A 135 -7.60 -7.28 -8.71
N ARG A 136 -6.29 -7.58 -8.67
CA ARG A 136 -5.72 -8.52 -7.69
C ARG A 136 -5.80 -7.97 -6.27
N LEU A 137 -5.55 -6.67 -6.10
CA LEU A 137 -5.72 -6.00 -4.81
C LEU A 137 -7.19 -5.99 -4.37
N GLU A 138 -8.13 -5.84 -5.31
CA GLU A 138 -9.58 -5.88 -5.05
C GLU A 138 -10.07 -7.30 -4.67
N SER A 139 -9.54 -8.35 -5.31
CA SER A 139 -9.97 -9.74 -5.06
C SER A 139 -9.53 -10.27 -3.69
N ASP A 140 -8.43 -9.73 -3.16
CA ASP A 140 -7.91 -10.05 -1.85
C ASP A 140 -8.73 -9.32 -0.76
N SER A 141 -10.00 -9.72 -0.58
CA SER A 141 -10.94 -9.32 0.49
C SER A 141 -10.37 -8.38 1.56
N PHE A 142 -10.32 -7.06 1.29
CA PHE A 142 -9.84 -6.06 2.26
C PHE A 142 -10.59 -4.73 2.20
N VAL A 143 -10.51 -4.01 3.33
CA VAL A 143 -11.22 -2.79 3.74
C VAL A 143 -10.63 -1.52 3.10
N PHE A 144 -10.51 -1.47 1.78
CA PHE A 144 -10.17 -0.23 1.08
C PHE A 144 -11.23 0.08 0.03
N SER A 145 -11.79 1.29 0.10
CA SER A 145 -12.60 1.83 -0.99
C SER A 145 -11.64 2.43 -2.02
N LEU A 146 -11.38 1.70 -3.10
CA LEU A 146 -10.66 2.27 -4.24
C LEU A 146 -11.56 3.30 -4.90
N LYS A 147 -11.15 4.57 -4.85
CA LYS A 147 -11.69 5.60 -5.73
C LYS A 147 -10.74 5.73 -6.92
N ARG A 148 -11.28 5.54 -8.12
CA ARG A 148 -10.55 5.84 -9.36
C ARG A 148 -10.80 7.30 -9.67
N ASP A 149 -9.72 8.06 -9.84
CA ASP A 149 -9.81 9.40 -10.40
C ASP A 149 -9.79 9.28 -11.92
N ASP A 150 -10.96 9.33 -12.54
CA ASP A 150 -11.11 9.32 -14.00
C ASP A 150 -10.93 10.74 -14.61
N SER A 151 -10.30 11.66 -13.88
CA SER A 151 -10.19 13.10 -14.20
C SER A 151 -9.30 13.43 -15.41
N TYR A 152 -8.84 12.45 -16.18
CA TYR A 152 -8.06 12.62 -17.40
C TYR A 152 -8.79 11.94 -18.58
N SER A 153 -9.97 12.46 -18.93
CA SER A 153 -10.66 12.19 -20.20
C SER A 153 -10.73 13.44 -21.05
#